data_AF-A0A4Q5SE16-F1
#
_entry.id   AF-A0A4Q5SE16-F1
#
_cell.length_a   1.000
_cell.length_b   1.000
_cell.length_c   1.000
_cell.angle_alpha   90.00
_cell.angle_beta   90.00
_cell.angle_gamma   90.00
#
_symmetry.space_group_name_H-M   'P 1'
#
loop_
_entity.id
_entity.type
_entity.pdbx_description
1 polymer ?
#
loop_
_entity_poly.entity_id
_entity_poly.type
_entity_poly.pdbx_seq_one_letter_code
_entity_poly.pdbx_strand_id
1 'polypeptide(L)'
;FSTDATYPYYINWQFAEYERGKRINDRLSTMKNATADSLRLLQTDDYSIWAQDVLPTMLSYVDESKLDKGQAAAFKIVKAWNKHFSVDAVGATIFSSWWKKFYGMTWNRHFKDSTTMYRLPSRDKTEELLLKQPNSKWFDNPRTEGMETAADIVNRAFIATADELIKQYGKPGSSWQWGKIKEMEVSHLAGLDGMGSGKFESGGTGTTVNAIIDGHGPSWRMVVQTGAQVKGYGILPGGQSGNPGSYYYDDMFSTWKAGKLDELLFLLSDKEQSDRIKGRIILNKKN
;
A
#
# COMPACT_ATOMS: atom_id res chain seq x y z
N PHE A 1 1.90 15.77 13.20
CA PHE A 1 0.58 15.81 13.85
C PHE A 1 -0.46 16.19 12.83
N SER A 2 -1.71 15.77 13.02
CA SER A 2 -2.82 16.03 12.08
C SER A 2 -3.24 17.50 12.01
N THR A 3 -2.78 18.31 12.96
CA THR A 3 -2.91 19.77 13.01
C THR A 3 -1.61 20.37 13.49
N ASP A 4 -1.46 21.69 13.35
CA ASP A 4 -0.39 22.43 14.00
C ASP A 4 -0.63 22.58 15.52
N ALA A 5 0.35 23.18 16.21
CA ALA A 5 0.36 23.35 17.66
C ALA A 5 -0.69 24.34 18.20
N THR A 6 -1.35 25.11 17.33
CA THR A 6 -2.37 26.09 17.72
C THR A 6 -3.79 25.52 17.79
N TYR A 7 -3.99 24.27 17.33
CA TYR A 7 -5.31 23.64 17.32
C TYR A 7 -5.79 23.31 18.74
N PRO A 8 -6.88 23.92 19.23
CA PRO A 8 -7.22 23.93 20.65
C PRO A 8 -8.04 22.72 21.10
N TYR A 9 -8.46 21.85 20.18
CA TYR A 9 -9.34 20.72 20.49
C TYR A 9 -8.58 19.41 20.48
N TYR A 10 -8.96 18.53 21.40
CA TYR A 10 -8.54 17.13 21.35
C TYR A 10 -9.04 16.47 20.07
N ILE A 11 -8.13 15.89 19.28
CA ILE A 11 -8.48 15.24 18.02
C ILE A 11 -8.74 13.75 18.26
N ASN A 12 -7.72 13.03 18.72
CA ASN A 12 -7.81 11.60 19.01
C ASN A 12 -6.55 11.11 19.77
N TRP A 13 -6.58 9.88 20.27
CA TRP A 13 -5.43 9.20 20.89
C TRP A 13 -4.73 8.23 19.93
N GLN A 14 -5.37 7.89 18.81
CA GLN A 14 -4.83 7.01 17.79
C GLN A 14 -4.94 7.67 16.41
N PHE A 15 -3.83 7.68 15.68
CA PHE A 15 -3.73 8.18 14.32
C PHE A 15 -3.24 7.07 13.39
N ALA A 16 -3.54 7.23 12.10
CA ALA A 16 -2.86 6.46 11.07
C ALA A 16 -1.37 6.85 11.01
N GLU A 17 -0.58 5.95 10.46
CA GLU A 17 0.85 6.16 10.29
C GLU A 17 1.12 7.28 9.26
N TYR A 18 2.28 7.92 9.39
CA TYR A 18 2.53 9.25 8.81
C TYR A 18 2.97 9.23 7.33
N GLU A 19 3.30 8.05 6.78
CA GLU A 19 4.04 7.88 5.53
C GLU A 19 3.32 8.47 4.32
N ARG A 20 2.03 8.19 4.20
CA ARG A 20 1.23 8.64 3.05
C ARG A 20 1.12 10.17 3.03
N GLY A 21 0.83 10.75 4.19
CA GLY A 21 0.77 12.21 4.35
C GLY A 21 2.10 12.87 4.05
N LYS A 22 3.20 12.32 4.59
CA LYS A 22 4.54 12.81 4.26
C LYS A 22 4.84 12.70 2.77
N ARG A 23 4.60 11.54 2.13
CA ARG A 23 4.89 11.35 0.70
C ARG A 23 4.10 12.31 -0.18
N ILE A 24 2.82 12.55 0.13
CA ILE A 24 2.00 13.54 -0.57
C ILE A 24 2.61 14.94 -0.42
N ASN A 25 2.99 15.34 0.79
CA ASN A 25 3.63 16.64 1.04
C ASN A 25 4.98 16.79 0.35
N ASP A 26 5.83 15.75 0.34
CA ASP A 26 7.12 15.76 -0.37
C ASP A 26 6.92 16.02 -1.88
N ARG A 27 5.90 15.36 -2.47
CA ARG A 27 5.57 15.52 -3.90
C ARG A 27 4.96 16.88 -4.19
N LEU A 28 4.02 17.36 -3.38
CA LEU A 28 3.31 18.61 -3.62
C LEU A 28 4.20 19.84 -3.36
N SER A 29 5.05 19.82 -2.32
CA SER A 29 5.90 20.96 -1.94
C SER A 29 6.96 21.32 -3.00
N THR A 30 7.34 20.35 -3.84
CA THR A 30 8.31 20.54 -4.93
C THR A 30 7.65 20.67 -6.30
N MET A 31 6.34 20.40 -6.40
CA MET A 31 5.60 20.46 -7.65
C MET A 31 5.41 21.91 -8.08
N LYS A 32 5.85 22.22 -9.31
CA LYS A 32 5.63 23.52 -9.96
C LYS A 32 4.89 23.28 -11.26
N ASN A 33 4.00 24.21 -11.63
CA ASN A 33 3.18 24.10 -12.85
C ASN A 33 2.44 22.76 -12.94
N ALA A 34 1.81 22.35 -11.83
CA ALA A 34 1.09 21.09 -11.73
C ALA A 34 0.01 21.00 -12.83
N THR A 35 -0.01 19.87 -13.52
CA THR A 35 -1.07 19.52 -14.48
C THR A 35 -2.04 18.51 -13.87
N ALA A 36 -3.18 18.30 -14.53
CA ALA A 36 -4.08 17.21 -14.13
C ALA A 36 -3.36 15.85 -14.09
N ASP A 37 -2.47 15.61 -15.06
CA ASP A 37 -1.65 14.38 -15.13
C ASP A 37 -0.63 14.28 -13.98
N SER A 38 -0.05 15.42 -13.55
CA SER A 38 0.87 15.46 -12.41
C SER A 38 0.19 14.95 -11.13
N LEU A 39 -1.06 15.35 -10.90
CA LEU A 39 -1.86 14.92 -9.75
C LEU A 39 -2.41 13.50 -9.92
N ARG A 40 -2.71 13.07 -11.16
CA ARG A 40 -3.05 11.66 -11.45
C ARG A 40 -1.90 10.74 -11.05
N LEU A 41 -0.66 11.06 -11.45
CA LEU A 41 0.52 10.26 -11.12
C LEU A 41 0.77 10.21 -9.60
N LEU A 42 0.43 11.27 -8.87
CA LEU A 42 0.52 11.28 -7.40
C LEU A 42 -0.42 10.24 -6.77
N GLN A 43 -1.63 10.08 -7.30
CA GLN A 43 -2.64 9.13 -6.77
C GLN A 43 -2.21 7.66 -6.89
N THR A 44 -1.25 7.36 -7.76
CA THR A 44 -0.71 6.01 -7.99
C THR A 44 0.72 5.86 -7.48
N ASP A 45 1.23 6.81 -6.70
CA ASP A 45 2.58 6.73 -6.13
C ASP A 45 2.69 5.60 -5.10
N ASP A 46 3.60 4.66 -5.36
CA ASP A 46 3.85 3.45 -4.58
C ASP A 46 5.19 3.48 -3.84
N TYR A 47 5.84 4.65 -3.74
CA TYR A 47 7.06 4.81 -2.97
C TYR A 47 6.79 4.70 -1.47
N SER A 48 7.60 3.91 -0.77
CA SER A 48 7.45 3.66 0.66
C SER A 48 8.39 4.52 1.49
N ILE A 49 7.82 5.52 2.19
CA ILE A 49 8.52 6.25 3.25
C ILE A 49 8.91 5.29 4.38
N TRP A 50 8.04 4.32 4.68
CA TRP A 50 8.35 3.29 5.66
C TRP A 50 9.65 2.53 5.32
N ALA A 51 9.76 1.97 4.11
CA ALA A 51 11.00 1.35 3.65
C ALA A 51 12.16 2.35 3.58
N GLN A 52 11.89 3.63 3.29
CA GLN A 52 12.91 4.66 3.32
C GLN A 52 13.59 4.75 4.68
N ASP A 53 12.80 4.71 5.74
CA ASP A 53 13.25 4.99 7.10
C ASP A 53 13.92 3.77 7.75
N VAL A 54 13.36 2.56 7.59
CA VAL A 54 13.87 1.39 8.32
C VAL A 54 14.82 0.50 7.54
N LEU A 55 14.72 0.44 6.21
CA LEU A 55 15.50 -0.49 5.40
C LEU A 55 17.01 -0.33 5.59
N PRO A 56 17.60 0.88 5.66
CA PRO A 56 19.04 1.04 5.86
C PRO A 56 19.55 0.37 7.15
N THR A 57 18.83 0.55 8.27
CA THR A 57 19.16 -0.09 9.54
C THR A 57 19.00 -1.61 9.45
N MET A 58 17.91 -2.08 8.84
CA MET A 58 17.69 -3.52 8.69
C MET A 58 18.80 -4.19 7.87
N LEU A 59 19.20 -3.58 6.75
CA LEU A 59 20.31 -4.05 5.91
C LEU A 59 21.63 -4.11 6.69
N SER A 60 21.89 -3.14 7.57
CA SER A 60 23.13 -3.08 8.36
C SER A 60 23.26 -4.22 9.39
N TYR A 61 22.16 -4.88 9.73
CA TYR A 61 22.14 -5.98 10.71
C TYR A 61 22.24 -7.37 10.09
N VAL A 62 22.25 -7.47 8.75
CA VAL A 62 22.42 -8.76 8.09
C VAL A 62 23.90 -9.11 7.95
N ASP A 63 24.29 -10.26 8.48
CA ASP A 63 25.65 -10.79 8.33
C ASP A 63 25.79 -11.51 6.98
N GLU A 64 26.20 -10.75 5.96
CA GLU A 64 26.35 -11.25 4.58
C GLU A 64 27.27 -12.48 4.48
N SER A 65 28.23 -12.64 5.41
CA SER A 65 29.21 -13.73 5.37
C SER A 65 28.62 -15.11 5.69
N LYS A 66 27.44 -15.13 6.32
CA LYS A 66 26.74 -16.37 6.74
C LYS A 66 25.58 -16.75 5.84
N LEU A 67 25.31 -15.95 4.81
CA LEU A 67 24.21 -16.22 3.88
C LEU A 67 24.59 -17.32 2.89
N ASP A 68 23.66 -18.24 2.64
CA ASP A 68 23.81 -19.17 1.52
C ASP A 68 23.62 -18.46 0.16
N LYS A 69 23.80 -19.19 -0.94
CA LYS A 69 23.69 -18.61 -2.30
C LYS A 69 22.30 -18.01 -2.59
N GLY A 70 21.23 -18.62 -2.12
CA GLY A 70 19.85 -18.15 -2.33
C GLY A 70 19.54 -16.92 -1.47
N GLN A 71 19.94 -16.97 -0.21
CA GLN A 71 19.79 -15.88 0.75
C GLN A 71 20.61 -14.65 0.32
N ALA A 72 21.86 -14.83 -0.13
CA ALA A 72 22.70 -13.76 -0.64
C ALA A 72 22.11 -13.12 -1.92
N ALA A 73 21.51 -13.92 -2.80
CA ALA A 73 20.80 -13.41 -3.98
C ALA A 73 19.57 -12.57 -3.59
N ALA A 74 18.76 -13.04 -2.64
CA ALA A 74 17.64 -12.28 -2.11
C ALA A 74 18.10 -10.97 -1.44
N PHE A 75 19.19 -11.03 -0.68
CA PHE A 75 19.76 -9.87 0.01
C PHE A 75 20.21 -8.80 -0.98
N LYS A 76 20.90 -9.21 -2.05
CA LYS A 76 21.31 -8.31 -3.13
C LYS A 76 20.12 -7.62 -3.78
N ILE A 77 19.01 -8.33 -3.99
CA ILE A 77 17.79 -7.75 -4.59
C ILE A 77 17.18 -6.69 -3.67
N VAL A 78 16.95 -6.99 -2.39
CA VAL A 78 16.34 -6.02 -1.47
C VAL A 78 17.27 -4.83 -1.18
N LYS A 79 18.59 -5.05 -1.17
CA LYS A 79 19.60 -3.99 -1.03
C LYS A 79 19.61 -3.01 -2.21
N ALA A 80 19.37 -3.51 -3.42
CA ALA A 80 19.31 -2.69 -4.65
C ALA A 80 17.92 -2.11 -4.93
N TRP A 81 16.90 -2.49 -4.17
CA TRP A 81 15.53 -2.08 -4.38
C TRP A 81 15.35 -0.57 -4.15
N ASN A 82 14.63 0.07 -5.08
CA ASN A 82 14.36 1.51 -5.09
C ASN A 82 13.21 1.94 -4.16
N LYS A 83 12.72 1.03 -3.31
CA LYS A 83 11.66 1.29 -2.31
C LYS A 83 10.26 1.55 -2.89
N HIS A 84 10.09 1.29 -4.19
CA HIS A 84 8.78 1.32 -4.84
C HIS A 84 8.10 -0.05 -4.76
N PHE A 85 6.85 -0.07 -4.29
CA PHE A 85 6.00 -1.25 -4.32
C PHE A 85 5.37 -1.46 -5.70
N SER A 86 6.16 -1.39 -6.77
CA SER A 86 5.68 -1.63 -8.13
C SER A 86 5.30 -3.09 -8.33
N VAL A 87 4.44 -3.37 -9.32
CA VAL A 87 3.95 -4.73 -9.62
C VAL A 87 5.09 -5.75 -9.76
N ASP A 88 6.19 -5.34 -10.38
CA ASP A 88 7.36 -6.15 -10.69
C ASP A 88 8.46 -6.11 -9.60
N ALA A 89 8.24 -5.38 -8.49
CA ALA A 89 9.26 -5.21 -7.46
C ALA A 89 9.44 -6.48 -6.62
N VAL A 90 10.50 -7.24 -6.90
CA VAL A 90 10.89 -8.38 -6.05
C VAL A 90 11.36 -7.93 -4.66
N GLY A 91 12.07 -6.80 -4.59
CA GLY A 91 12.54 -6.24 -3.32
C GLY A 91 11.42 -5.86 -2.36
N ALA A 92 10.27 -5.44 -2.89
CA ALA A 92 9.07 -5.11 -2.11
C ALA A 92 8.52 -6.34 -1.36
N THR A 93 8.43 -7.48 -2.04
CA THR A 93 8.05 -8.77 -1.43
C THR A 93 9.01 -9.14 -0.30
N ILE A 94 10.31 -9.10 -0.57
CA ILE A 94 11.34 -9.48 0.42
C ILE A 94 11.23 -8.58 1.65
N PHE A 95 11.16 -7.27 1.45
CA PHE A 95 11.05 -6.30 2.55
C PHE A 95 9.76 -6.49 3.36
N SER A 96 8.60 -6.63 2.70
CA SER A 96 7.32 -6.82 3.38
C SER A 96 7.28 -8.10 4.22
N SER A 97 7.74 -9.22 3.64
CA SER A 97 7.82 -10.51 4.34
C SER A 97 8.83 -10.48 5.49
N TRP A 98 10.00 -9.87 5.27
CA TRP A 98 11.03 -9.67 6.28
C TRP A 98 10.52 -8.87 7.47
N TRP A 99 9.85 -7.75 7.23
CA TRP A 99 9.26 -6.98 8.32
C TRP A 99 8.20 -7.77 9.07
N LYS A 100 7.29 -8.45 8.36
CA LYS A 100 6.23 -9.27 8.99
C LYS A 100 6.83 -10.30 9.94
N LYS A 101 7.94 -10.95 9.56
CA LYS A 101 8.66 -11.88 10.42
C LYS A 101 9.35 -11.19 11.58
N PHE A 102 10.07 -10.10 11.34
CA PHE A 102 10.75 -9.33 12.39
C PHE A 102 9.75 -8.87 13.47
N TYR A 103 8.63 -8.28 13.04
CA TYR A 103 7.54 -7.86 13.94
C TYR A 103 6.96 -9.04 14.71
N GLY A 104 6.66 -10.15 14.03
CA GLY A 104 6.13 -11.35 14.68
C GLY A 104 7.11 -11.98 15.69
N MET A 105 8.39 -12.08 15.36
CA MET A 105 9.43 -12.61 16.25
C MET A 105 9.63 -11.70 17.48
N THR A 106 9.50 -10.39 17.31
CA THR A 106 9.60 -9.43 18.42
C THR A 106 8.44 -9.59 19.38
N TRP A 107 7.20 -9.63 18.89
CA TRP A 107 6.01 -9.43 19.74
C TRP A 107 5.25 -10.71 20.10
N ASN A 108 5.18 -11.71 19.21
CA ASN A 108 4.29 -12.87 19.43
C ASN A 108 4.63 -13.61 20.72
N ARG A 109 5.90 -13.71 21.11
CA ARG A 109 6.28 -14.39 22.36
C ARG A 109 5.79 -13.69 23.63
N HIS A 110 5.58 -12.37 23.58
CA HIS A 110 5.19 -11.56 24.74
C HIS A 110 3.67 -11.43 24.86
N PHE A 111 2.96 -11.54 23.72
CA PHE A 111 1.56 -11.15 23.61
C PHE A 111 0.68 -12.16 22.89
N LYS A 112 1.23 -13.23 22.30
CA LYS A 112 0.42 -14.30 21.71
C LYS A 112 0.16 -15.35 22.78
N ASP A 113 -1.02 -15.26 23.37
CA ASP A 113 -1.59 -16.27 24.24
C ASP A 113 -2.78 -16.93 23.55
N SER A 114 -3.02 -18.23 23.79
CA SER A 114 -4.13 -18.96 23.19
C SER A 114 -5.48 -18.57 23.79
N THR A 115 -5.48 -17.94 24.97
CA THR A 115 -6.71 -17.60 25.71
C THR A 115 -7.06 -16.11 25.65
N THR A 116 -6.08 -15.25 25.36
CA THR A 116 -6.26 -13.79 25.38
C THR A 116 -5.75 -13.12 24.11
N MET A 117 -6.62 -12.38 23.43
CA MET A 117 -6.24 -11.58 22.27
C MET A 117 -5.69 -10.23 22.73
N TYR A 118 -4.36 -10.13 22.85
CA TYR A 118 -3.70 -8.86 23.12
C TYR A 118 -3.57 -8.02 21.86
N ARG A 119 -3.76 -6.70 22.01
CA ARG A 119 -3.37 -5.74 20.98
C ARG A 119 -1.86 -5.63 20.94
N LEU A 120 -1.25 -6.04 19.83
CA LEU A 120 0.19 -5.89 19.64
C LEU A 120 0.59 -4.41 19.53
N PRO A 121 1.82 -4.03 19.93
CA PRO A 121 2.33 -2.67 19.77
C PRO A 121 2.27 -2.18 18.32
N SER A 122 2.07 -0.88 18.11
CA SER A 122 2.01 -0.31 16.76
C SER A 122 3.31 -0.49 15.98
N ARG A 123 3.23 -0.38 14.64
CA ARG A 123 4.39 -0.42 13.77
C ARG A 123 5.41 0.65 14.16
N ASP A 124 4.97 1.90 14.31
CA ASP A 124 5.80 3.04 14.69
C ASP A 124 6.58 2.80 15.99
N LYS A 125 5.99 2.10 16.97
CA LYS A 125 6.72 1.74 18.20
C LYS A 125 7.84 0.75 17.93
N THR A 126 7.59 -0.22 17.06
CA THR A 126 8.60 -1.21 16.63
C THR A 126 9.72 -0.52 15.85
N GLU A 127 9.38 0.43 14.97
CA GLU A 127 10.34 1.26 14.23
C GLU A 127 11.20 2.09 15.17
N GLU A 128 10.60 2.76 16.16
CA GLU A 128 11.33 3.55 17.15
C GLU A 128 12.31 2.67 17.94
N LEU A 129 11.88 1.49 18.38
CA LEU A 129 12.75 0.54 19.08
C LEU A 129 13.90 0.08 18.18
N LEU A 130 13.61 -0.29 16.93
CA LEU A 130 14.62 -0.72 15.95
C LEU A 130 15.68 0.37 15.71
N LEU A 131 15.24 1.62 15.53
CA LEU A 131 16.09 2.74 15.13
C LEU A 131 16.82 3.39 16.31
N LYS A 132 16.22 3.44 17.50
CA LYS A 132 16.74 4.23 18.63
C LYS A 132 17.11 3.39 19.86
N GLN A 133 16.58 2.18 19.98
CA GLN A 133 16.77 1.33 21.17
C GLN A 133 17.06 -0.13 20.77
N PRO A 134 18.11 -0.39 19.97
CA PRO A 134 18.37 -1.73 19.43
C PRO A 134 18.63 -2.79 20.51
N ASN A 135 19.02 -2.39 21.72
CA ASN A 135 19.24 -3.28 22.87
C ASN A 135 18.03 -3.34 23.81
N SER A 136 16.83 -2.95 23.35
CA SER A 136 15.62 -2.99 24.16
C SER A 136 15.30 -4.41 24.62
N LYS A 137 14.88 -4.56 25.87
CA LYS A 137 14.42 -5.85 26.44
C LYS A 137 13.32 -6.54 25.65
N TRP A 138 12.59 -5.81 24.81
CA TRP A 138 11.55 -6.39 23.95
C TRP A 138 12.12 -7.29 22.85
N PHE A 139 13.38 -7.06 22.46
CA PHE A 139 14.12 -7.90 21.53
C PHE A 139 14.76 -9.11 22.21
N ASP A 140 14.93 -9.10 23.52
CA ASP A 140 15.54 -10.22 24.22
C ASP A 140 14.61 -11.45 24.30
N ASN A 141 15.17 -12.66 24.12
CA ASN A 141 14.52 -13.92 24.47
C ASN A 141 15.20 -14.51 25.70
N PRO A 142 14.53 -14.58 26.86
CA PRO A 142 15.13 -15.22 28.03
C PRO A 142 15.33 -16.73 27.86
N ARG A 143 14.82 -17.34 26.77
CA ARG A 143 15.02 -18.75 26.44
C ARG A 143 16.24 -19.01 25.55
N THR A 144 16.92 -17.98 25.04
CA THR A 144 18.17 -18.15 24.28
C THR A 144 19.38 -17.94 25.17
N GLU A 145 20.51 -18.52 24.78
CA GLU A 145 21.78 -18.19 25.42
C GLU A 145 22.23 -16.79 25.00
N GLY A 146 22.49 -15.93 25.98
CA GLY A 146 22.85 -14.54 25.75
C GLY A 146 21.64 -13.62 25.54
N MET A 147 21.90 -12.32 25.59
CA MET A 147 20.88 -11.28 25.40
C MET A 147 20.72 -10.98 23.91
N GLU A 148 19.51 -11.18 23.38
CA GLU A 148 19.24 -10.85 21.97
C GLU A 148 18.99 -9.34 21.79
N THR A 149 19.41 -8.84 20.64
CA THR A 149 19.22 -7.46 20.19
C THR A 149 18.31 -7.39 18.97
N ALA A 150 17.96 -6.17 18.56
CA ALA A 150 17.27 -5.93 17.29
C ALA A 150 18.05 -6.54 16.11
N ALA A 151 19.38 -6.49 16.13
CA ALA A 151 20.21 -7.03 15.06
C ALA A 151 20.03 -8.55 14.90
N ASP A 152 19.98 -9.27 16.02
CA ASP A 152 19.81 -10.73 16.02
C ASP A 152 18.45 -11.14 15.43
N ILE A 153 17.38 -10.46 15.83
CA ILE A 153 16.03 -10.76 15.31
C ILE A 153 15.93 -10.35 13.84
N VAL A 154 16.45 -9.18 13.46
CA VAL A 154 16.42 -8.71 12.07
C VAL A 154 17.15 -9.69 11.15
N ASN A 155 18.37 -10.11 11.52
CA ASN A 155 19.14 -11.09 10.75
C ASN A 155 18.41 -12.43 10.62
N ARG A 156 17.87 -12.95 11.73
CA ARG A 156 17.12 -14.22 11.74
C ARG A 156 15.84 -14.13 10.91
N ALA A 157 15.12 -13.01 11.01
CA ALA A 157 13.93 -12.76 10.23
C ALA A 157 14.23 -12.69 8.73
N PHE A 158 15.40 -12.15 8.34
CA PHE A 158 15.83 -12.11 6.95
C PHE A 158 16.05 -13.52 6.40
N ILE A 159 16.85 -14.33 7.11
CA ILE A 159 17.13 -15.72 6.76
C ILE A 159 15.82 -16.50 6.60
N ALA A 160 14.95 -16.42 7.61
CA ALA A 160 13.65 -17.09 7.57
C ALA A 160 12.74 -16.61 6.42
N THR A 161 12.81 -15.34 6.03
CA THR A 161 12.10 -14.82 4.85
C THR A 161 12.64 -15.39 3.56
N ALA A 162 13.97 -15.36 3.37
CA ALA A 162 14.59 -15.90 2.18
C ALA A 162 14.28 -17.39 2.03
N ASP A 163 14.41 -18.17 3.12
CA ASP A 163 14.11 -19.60 3.12
C ASP A 163 12.64 -19.89 2.78
N GLU A 164 11.69 -19.12 3.34
CA GLU A 164 10.27 -19.29 3.04
C GLU A 164 9.97 -18.98 1.57
N LEU A 165 10.46 -17.85 1.05
CA LEU A 165 10.22 -17.45 -0.32
C LEU A 165 10.88 -18.44 -1.31
N ILE A 166 12.07 -18.96 -0.99
CA ILE A 166 12.74 -19.99 -1.79
C ILE A 166 11.93 -21.28 -1.81
N LYS A 167 11.43 -21.70 -0.64
CA LYS A 167 10.62 -22.90 -0.52
C LYS A 167 9.30 -22.79 -1.29
N GLN A 168 8.64 -21.64 -1.24
CA GLN A 168 7.32 -21.44 -1.85
C GLN A 168 7.39 -21.16 -3.36
N TYR A 169 8.36 -20.36 -3.79
CA TYR A 169 8.38 -19.77 -5.15
C TYR A 169 9.64 -20.09 -5.95
N GLY A 170 10.55 -20.88 -5.39
CA GLY A 170 11.83 -21.23 -6.01
C GLY A 170 12.85 -20.09 -5.93
N LYS A 171 13.82 -20.08 -6.86
CA LYS A 171 14.94 -19.13 -6.84
C LYS A 171 14.44 -17.66 -6.91
N PRO A 172 15.13 -16.70 -6.24
CA PRO A 172 14.78 -15.29 -6.33
C PRO A 172 14.68 -14.82 -7.79
N GLY A 173 13.55 -14.20 -8.16
CA GLY A 173 13.28 -13.83 -9.54
C GLY A 173 11.84 -13.39 -9.79
N SER A 174 11.34 -13.60 -11.01
CA SER A 174 10.03 -13.11 -11.46
C SER A 174 8.84 -13.72 -10.72
N SER A 175 8.98 -14.90 -10.10
CA SER A 175 7.95 -15.49 -9.25
C SER A 175 7.76 -14.74 -7.93
N TRP A 176 8.73 -13.91 -7.53
CA TRP A 176 8.69 -13.12 -6.30
C TRP A 176 8.19 -11.69 -6.50
N GLN A 177 7.75 -11.34 -7.72
CA GLN A 177 7.24 -10.00 -8.02
C GLN A 177 6.05 -9.66 -7.12
N TRP A 178 6.04 -8.43 -6.60
CA TRP A 178 5.05 -7.97 -5.63
C TRP A 178 3.61 -8.26 -6.04
N GLY A 179 3.24 -7.91 -7.27
CA GLY A 179 1.88 -8.09 -7.76
C GLY A 179 1.44 -9.55 -7.93
N LYS A 180 2.38 -10.50 -7.98
CA LYS A 180 2.07 -11.95 -8.04
C LYS A 180 1.84 -12.55 -6.66
N ILE A 181 2.50 -12.01 -5.64
CA ILE A 181 2.40 -12.51 -4.26
C ILE A 181 1.29 -11.77 -3.50
N LYS A 182 1.18 -10.46 -3.70
CA LYS A 182 0.05 -9.66 -3.23
C LYS A 182 -1.02 -9.66 -4.32
N GLU A 183 -1.82 -10.72 -4.31
CA GLU A 183 -3.05 -10.75 -5.09
C GLU A 183 -4.00 -9.66 -4.58
N MET A 184 -4.64 -8.95 -5.51
CA MET A 184 -5.66 -7.95 -5.21
C MET A 184 -6.92 -8.25 -5.98
N GLU A 185 -8.06 -7.90 -5.40
CA GLU A 185 -9.33 -7.91 -6.10
C GLU A 185 -10.17 -6.72 -5.62
N VAL A 186 -11.14 -6.33 -6.43
CA VAL A 186 -12.25 -5.50 -6.01
C VAL A 186 -13.41 -6.46 -5.78
N SER A 187 -13.62 -6.84 -4.52
CA SER A 187 -14.66 -7.79 -4.15
C SER A 187 -16.05 -7.15 -4.27
N HIS A 188 -17.05 -7.93 -4.65
CA HIS A 188 -18.44 -7.49 -4.60
C HIS A 188 -18.87 -7.23 -3.14
N LEU A 189 -19.71 -6.22 -2.90
CA LEU A 189 -20.14 -5.84 -1.54
C LEU A 189 -20.76 -7.00 -0.75
N ALA A 190 -21.48 -7.89 -1.44
CA ALA A 190 -22.10 -9.07 -0.81
C ALA A 190 -21.14 -10.29 -0.68
N GLY A 191 -19.88 -10.18 -1.11
CA GLY A 191 -18.90 -11.26 -1.04
C GLY A 191 -19.25 -12.47 -1.92
N LEU A 192 -19.93 -12.24 -3.05
CA LEU A 192 -20.37 -13.29 -3.97
C LEU A 192 -19.28 -13.61 -4.99
N ASP A 193 -18.95 -14.90 -5.11
CA ASP A 193 -17.99 -15.40 -6.09
C ASP A 193 -18.40 -15.04 -7.51
N GLY A 194 -17.42 -14.64 -8.33
CA GLY A 194 -17.63 -14.28 -9.74
C GLY A 194 -18.26 -12.91 -9.98
N MET A 195 -18.64 -12.16 -8.93
CA MET A 195 -19.19 -10.81 -9.05
C MET A 195 -18.17 -9.70 -8.76
N GLY A 196 -16.95 -10.02 -8.32
CA GLY A 196 -15.85 -9.05 -8.19
C GLY A 196 -15.05 -8.89 -9.48
N SER A 197 -13.99 -8.09 -9.45
CA SER A 197 -13.06 -7.93 -10.59
C SER A 197 -12.25 -9.19 -10.94
N GLY A 198 -12.31 -10.21 -10.09
CA GLY A 198 -11.29 -11.26 -10.03
C GLY A 198 -9.94 -10.73 -9.53
N LYS A 199 -9.00 -11.66 -9.34
CA LYS A 199 -7.66 -11.34 -8.87
C LYS A 199 -6.83 -10.65 -9.96
N PHE A 200 -6.10 -9.62 -9.59
CA PHE A 200 -5.20 -8.88 -10.47
C PHE A 200 -3.93 -8.43 -9.76
N GLU A 201 -2.85 -8.34 -10.53
CA GLU A 201 -1.59 -7.78 -10.07
C GLU A 201 -1.68 -6.26 -9.94
N SER A 202 -1.18 -5.72 -8.82
CA SER A 202 -1.13 -4.27 -8.61
C SER A 202 0.03 -3.86 -7.70
N GLY A 203 0.47 -2.62 -7.87
CA GLY A 203 1.44 -2.00 -6.99
C GLY A 203 0.79 -1.43 -5.72
N GLY A 204 1.64 -0.88 -4.85
CA GLY A 204 1.23 -0.19 -3.64
C GLY A 204 0.87 -1.10 -2.46
N THR A 205 0.69 -0.46 -1.32
CA THR A 205 0.38 -1.02 0.00
C THR A 205 -0.44 -0.01 0.81
N GLY A 206 -1.00 -0.44 1.94
CA GLY A 206 -1.69 0.48 2.87
C GLY A 206 -0.84 1.65 3.41
N THR A 207 0.50 1.60 3.29
CA THR A 207 1.43 2.66 3.72
C THR A 207 1.93 3.57 2.58
N THR A 208 1.57 3.26 1.34
CA THR A 208 1.90 4.08 0.16
C THR A 208 0.70 4.91 -0.30
N VAL A 209 0.89 5.92 -1.15
CA VAL A 209 -0.23 6.75 -1.64
C VAL A 209 -1.21 5.90 -2.45
N ASN A 210 -0.71 5.00 -3.30
CA ASN A 210 -1.49 3.96 -3.94
C ASN A 210 -1.90 2.87 -2.93
N ALA A 211 -2.85 3.21 -2.06
CA ALA A 211 -3.24 2.44 -0.89
C ALA A 211 -4.12 1.20 -1.21
N ILE A 212 -3.63 0.36 -2.12
CA ILE A 212 -4.28 -0.88 -2.53
C ILE A 212 -3.79 -2.00 -1.60
N ILE A 213 -4.68 -2.62 -0.83
CA ILE A 213 -4.37 -3.68 0.16
C ILE A 213 -5.58 -4.58 0.40
N ASP A 214 -5.41 -5.90 0.31
CA ASP A 214 -6.36 -6.93 0.78
C ASP A 214 -7.85 -6.64 0.48
N GLY A 215 -8.21 -6.40 -0.78
CA GLY A 215 -9.59 -6.09 -1.18
C GLY A 215 -10.03 -4.63 -0.99
N HIS A 216 -9.18 -3.79 -0.39
CA HIS A 216 -9.40 -2.37 -0.16
C HIS A 216 -8.51 -1.49 -1.06
N GLY A 217 -9.02 -0.32 -1.41
CA GLY A 217 -8.33 0.63 -2.27
C GLY A 217 -9.15 1.89 -2.54
N PRO A 218 -8.67 2.78 -3.41
CA PRO A 218 -9.40 3.99 -3.77
C PRO A 218 -10.69 3.65 -4.51
N SER A 219 -11.83 3.90 -3.85
CA SER A 219 -13.18 3.75 -4.42
C SER A 219 -13.52 4.83 -5.45
N TRP A 220 -12.78 5.94 -5.45
CA TRP A 220 -12.87 7.02 -6.41
C TRP A 220 -11.51 7.70 -6.52
N ARG A 221 -11.09 8.02 -7.75
CA ARG A 221 -9.95 8.90 -8.01
C ARG A 221 -10.43 10.07 -8.83
N MET A 222 -9.99 11.28 -8.50
CA MET A 222 -10.42 12.48 -9.19
C MET A 222 -9.38 13.58 -9.18
N VAL A 223 -9.31 14.33 -10.28
CA VAL A 223 -8.53 15.55 -10.41
C VAL A 223 -9.40 16.61 -11.07
N VAL A 224 -9.39 17.83 -10.55
CA VAL A 224 -10.13 18.96 -11.13
C VAL A 224 -9.14 20.05 -11.53
N GLN A 225 -9.18 20.42 -12.79
CA GLN A 225 -8.45 21.56 -13.32
C GLN A 225 -9.35 22.80 -13.30
N THR A 226 -9.02 23.76 -12.44
CA THR A 226 -9.74 25.02 -12.25
C THR A 226 -9.19 26.10 -13.18
N GLY A 227 -9.58 26.06 -14.45
CA GLY A 227 -9.27 27.11 -15.44
C GLY A 227 -10.52 27.91 -15.83
N ALA A 228 -10.43 28.72 -16.89
CA ALA A 228 -11.58 29.43 -17.48
C ALA A 228 -12.74 28.48 -17.80
N GLN A 229 -12.41 27.24 -18.20
CA GLN A 229 -13.32 26.12 -18.22
C GLN A 229 -12.85 25.08 -17.19
N VAL A 230 -13.76 24.67 -16.30
CA VAL A 230 -13.49 23.60 -15.34
C VAL A 230 -13.48 22.27 -16.09
N LYS A 231 -12.43 21.47 -15.87
CA LYS A 231 -12.34 20.10 -16.36
C LYS A 231 -12.14 19.15 -15.20
N GLY A 232 -13.02 18.18 -15.05
CA GLY A 232 -12.88 17.08 -14.10
C GLY A 232 -12.34 15.85 -14.80
N TYR A 233 -11.53 15.06 -14.09
CA TYR A 233 -11.08 13.75 -14.51
C TYR A 233 -11.38 12.80 -13.35
N GLY A 234 -11.98 11.65 -13.60
CA GLY A 234 -12.35 10.71 -12.53
C GLY A 234 -12.54 9.28 -13.02
N ILE A 235 -12.55 8.34 -12.08
CA ILE A 235 -12.70 6.92 -12.37
C ILE A 235 -13.15 6.12 -11.13
N LEU A 236 -13.89 5.04 -11.35
CA LEU A 236 -14.32 4.05 -10.34
C LEU A 236 -13.58 2.72 -10.53
N PRO A 237 -13.31 1.95 -9.46
CA PRO A 237 -12.79 0.58 -9.53
C PRO A 237 -13.90 -0.42 -9.92
N GLY A 238 -14.48 -0.26 -11.12
CA GLY A 238 -15.64 -1.03 -11.57
C GLY A 238 -16.33 -0.31 -12.70
N GLY A 239 -17.60 0.04 -12.53
CA GLY A 239 -18.38 0.82 -13.49
C GLY A 239 -19.53 1.55 -12.79
N GLN A 240 -20.33 2.27 -13.56
CA GLN A 240 -21.42 3.10 -13.02
C GLN A 240 -22.66 2.27 -12.61
N SER A 241 -22.79 1.04 -13.11
CA SER A 241 -23.92 0.15 -12.80
C SER A 241 -23.57 -0.85 -11.71
N GLY A 242 -24.46 -1.04 -10.75
CA GLY A 242 -24.36 -2.14 -9.78
C GLY A 242 -24.99 -3.46 -10.27
N ASN A 243 -25.47 -3.53 -11.52
CA ASN A 243 -26.07 -4.75 -12.08
C ASN A 243 -25.00 -5.59 -12.81
N PRO A 244 -24.68 -6.82 -12.34
CA PRO A 244 -23.67 -7.68 -12.97
C PRO A 244 -23.94 -8.05 -14.43
N GLY A 245 -25.20 -7.96 -14.89
CA GLY A 245 -25.56 -8.18 -16.30
C GLY A 245 -25.41 -6.94 -17.19
N SER A 246 -24.99 -5.80 -16.63
CA SER A 246 -24.79 -4.55 -17.38
C SER A 246 -23.40 -4.51 -17.98
N TYR A 247 -23.29 -3.99 -19.21
CA TYR A 247 -22.00 -3.60 -19.79
C TYR A 247 -21.25 -2.61 -18.87
N TYR A 248 -21.96 -1.73 -18.15
CA TYR A 248 -21.38 -0.70 -17.29
C TYR A 248 -21.08 -1.19 -15.86
N TYR A 249 -20.98 -2.50 -15.64
CA TYR A 249 -20.71 -3.06 -14.33
C TYR A 249 -19.23 -2.91 -13.94
N ASP A 250 -18.33 -3.18 -14.88
CA ASP A 250 -16.88 -3.19 -14.68
C ASP A 250 -16.10 -2.52 -15.84
N ASP A 251 -16.79 -1.76 -16.71
CA ASP A 251 -16.21 -1.15 -17.92
C ASP A 251 -15.07 -0.17 -17.65
N MET A 252 -14.99 0.41 -16.45
CA MET A 252 -13.92 1.33 -16.04
C MET A 252 -12.76 0.62 -15.34
N PHE A 253 -12.88 -0.68 -15.01
CA PHE A 253 -11.90 -1.39 -14.19
C PHE A 253 -10.50 -1.41 -14.82
N SER A 254 -10.40 -1.67 -16.12
CA SER A 254 -9.10 -1.69 -16.83
C SER A 254 -8.41 -0.32 -16.79
N THR A 255 -9.17 0.77 -16.94
CA THR A 255 -8.68 2.16 -16.86
C THR A 255 -8.23 2.49 -15.44
N TRP A 256 -9.02 2.12 -14.43
CA TRP A 256 -8.68 2.32 -13.01
C TRP A 256 -7.42 1.54 -12.62
N LYS A 257 -7.31 0.27 -13.04
CA LYS A 257 -6.14 -0.59 -12.78
C LYS A 257 -4.87 0.00 -13.40
N ALA A 258 -4.98 0.59 -14.59
CA ALA A 258 -3.86 1.27 -15.26
C ALA A 258 -3.50 2.63 -14.64
N GLY A 259 -4.19 3.09 -13.59
CA GLY A 259 -3.93 4.39 -12.97
C GLY A 259 -4.35 5.57 -13.83
N LYS A 260 -5.26 5.35 -14.79
CA LYS A 260 -5.78 6.37 -15.71
C LYS A 260 -7.08 6.97 -15.15
N LEU A 261 -7.42 8.16 -15.63
CA LEU A 261 -8.66 8.86 -15.33
C LEU A 261 -9.36 9.20 -16.65
N ASP A 262 -10.68 9.13 -16.65
CA ASP A 262 -11.48 9.60 -17.78
C ASP A 262 -11.94 11.03 -17.53
N GLU A 263 -11.99 11.85 -18.59
CA GLU A 263 -12.56 13.20 -18.47
C GLU A 263 -14.04 13.10 -18.09
N LEU A 264 -14.46 13.77 -17.03
CA LEU A 264 -15.84 13.78 -16.56
C LEU A 264 -16.65 14.74 -17.42
N LEU A 265 -17.81 14.27 -17.91
CA LEU A 265 -18.76 15.16 -18.57
C LEU A 265 -19.44 16.01 -17.48
N PHE A 266 -19.03 17.27 -17.39
CA PHE A 266 -19.63 18.25 -16.49
C PHE A 266 -20.44 19.26 -17.31
N LEU A 267 -21.76 19.14 -17.26
CA LEU A 267 -22.68 20.05 -17.96
C LEU A 267 -23.08 21.21 -17.04
N LEU A 268 -22.98 22.46 -17.51
CA LEU A 268 -23.37 23.63 -16.71
C LEU A 268 -24.87 23.94 -16.80
N SER A 269 -25.56 23.36 -17.79
CA SER A 269 -27.01 23.45 -17.93
C SER A 269 -27.59 22.18 -18.53
N ASP A 270 -28.89 21.97 -18.34
CA ASP A 270 -29.63 20.85 -18.92
C ASP A 270 -29.84 20.97 -20.44
N LYS A 271 -29.49 22.10 -21.03
CA LYS A 271 -29.59 22.35 -22.48
C LYS A 271 -28.33 21.95 -23.25
N GLU A 272 -27.21 21.80 -22.56
CA GLU A 272 -25.95 21.42 -23.18
C GLU A 272 -26.05 20.05 -23.84
N GLN A 273 -25.50 19.97 -25.05
CA GLN A 273 -25.47 18.75 -25.86
C GLN A 273 -24.07 18.15 -25.80
N SER A 274 -24.00 16.82 -25.82
CA SER A 274 -22.74 16.09 -25.92
C SER A 274 -23.01 14.70 -26.48
N ASP A 275 -22.15 14.24 -27.38
CA ASP A 275 -22.20 12.88 -27.95
C ASP A 275 -21.93 11.78 -26.89
N ARG A 276 -21.51 12.20 -25.70
CA ARG A 276 -21.34 11.35 -24.51
C ARG A 276 -22.65 11.10 -23.77
N ILE A 277 -23.71 11.86 -24.05
CA ILE A 277 -25.04 11.62 -23.48
C ILE A 277 -25.68 10.44 -24.21
N LYS A 278 -25.88 9.32 -23.50
CA LYS A 278 -26.45 8.08 -24.07
C LYS A 278 -27.97 8.01 -24.03
N GLY A 279 -28.61 8.76 -23.14
CA GLY A 279 -30.05 8.78 -23.01
C GLY A 279 -30.52 9.90 -22.07
N ARG A 280 -31.77 10.31 -22.23
CA ARG A 280 -32.42 11.33 -21.40
C ARG A 280 -33.78 10.81 -20.94
N ILE A 281 -34.01 10.83 -19.64
CA ILE A 281 -35.32 10.51 -19.05
C ILE A 281 -35.87 11.80 -18.46
N ILE A 282 -37.06 12.19 -18.89
CA ILE A 282 -37.79 13.35 -18.35
C ILE A 282 -38.92 12.81 -17.48
N LEU A 283 -38.81 13.02 -16.18
CA LEU A 283 -39.83 12.60 -15.21
C LEU A 283 -40.80 13.74 -14.98
N ASN A 284 -42.03 13.58 -15.47
CA ASN A 284 -43.11 14.53 -15.20
C ASN A 284 -43.88 14.08 -13.95
N LYS A 285 -44.13 15.01 -13.03
CA LYS A 285 -45.00 14.74 -11.89
C LYS A 285 -46.40 14.40 -12.41
N LYS A 286 -46.99 13.31 -11.92
CA LYS A 286 -48.38 12.98 -12.19
C LYS A 286 -49.24 14.02 -11.46
N ASN A 287 -50.07 14.75 -12.20
CA ASN A 287 -51.03 15.72 -11.66
C ASN A 287 -52.08 15.04 -10.79
#